data_AF-A0A924XJ86-F1
#
_entry.id   AF-A0A924XJ86-F1
#
_cell.length_a   1.000
_cell.length_b   1.000
_cell.length_c   1.000
_cell.angle_alpha   90.00
_cell.angle_beta   90.00
_cell.angle_gamma   90.00
#
_symmetry.space_group_name_H-M   'P 1'
#
loop_
_entity.id
_entity.type
_entity.pdbx_description
1 polymer ?
#
loop_
_entity_poly.entity_id
_entity_poly.type
_entity_poly.pdbx_seq_one_letter_code
_entity_poly.pdbx_strand_id
1 'polypeptide(L)'
;MLHDFDLRGNRVRFWQRTGESYEHILMKALGFAMFVDEFPHLEIEKKVGLRYKPDLVAQNINGAFEFWGEAGSNAVTKTLWLLKHAKVEKLALFKIYQNAYQLSGELREEIPAKYRANERLTLINFVPNIVQLTQTKKIDFVKPEWFEETKI
;
A
#
# COMPACT_ATOMS: atom_id res chain seq x y z
N MET A 1 -19.94 -1.36 -2.12
CA MET A 1 -20.27 -2.23 -0.97
C MET A 1 -19.43 -1.78 0.21
N LEU A 2 -20.01 -1.68 1.41
CA LEU A 2 -19.23 -1.36 2.60
C LEU A 2 -18.64 -2.64 3.20
N HIS A 3 -17.38 -2.58 3.63
CA HIS A 3 -16.71 -3.66 4.33
C HIS A 3 -16.15 -3.18 5.66
N ASP A 4 -16.54 -3.85 6.73
CA ASP A 4 -16.00 -3.66 8.08
C ASP A 4 -14.86 -4.64 8.32
N PHE A 5 -13.76 -4.14 8.86
CA PHE A 5 -12.61 -4.90 9.32
C PHE A 5 -12.25 -4.53 10.76
N ASP A 6 -11.67 -5.48 11.49
CA ASP A 6 -10.98 -5.25 12.76
C ASP A 6 -9.48 -5.39 12.51
N LEU A 7 -8.77 -4.27 12.45
CA LEU A 7 -7.36 -4.17 12.06
C LEU A 7 -6.54 -3.62 13.21
N ARG A 8 -5.65 -4.44 13.79
CA ARG A 8 -4.85 -4.05 14.96
C ARG A 8 -5.71 -3.48 16.11
N GLY A 9 -6.89 -4.05 16.33
CA GLY A 9 -7.86 -3.57 17.33
C GLY A 9 -8.67 -2.32 16.92
N ASN A 10 -8.48 -1.80 15.71
CA ASN A 10 -9.24 -0.69 15.16
C ASN A 10 -10.38 -1.20 14.28
N ARG A 11 -11.60 -0.70 14.51
CA ARG A 11 -12.70 -0.92 13.56
C ARG A 11 -12.57 0.03 12.39
N VAL A 12 -12.22 -0.52 11.23
CA VAL A 12 -11.93 0.23 10.01
C VAL A 12 -12.93 -0.12 8.93
N ARG A 13 -13.42 0.89 8.22
CA ARG A 13 -14.42 0.74 7.16
C ARG A 13 -13.85 1.11 5.80
N PHE A 14 -14.02 0.21 4.84
CA PHE A 14 -13.65 0.43 3.45
C PHE A 14 -14.89 0.43 2.56
N TRP A 15 -14.96 1.41 1.66
CA TRP A 15 -16.01 1.48 0.66
C TRP A 15 -15.51 0.93 -0.67
N GLN A 16 -16.00 -0.24 -1.05
CA GLN A 16 -15.78 -0.83 -2.38
C GLN A 16 -16.61 -0.09 -3.41
N ARG A 17 -15.94 0.56 -4.35
CA ARG A 17 -16.60 1.26 -5.47
C ARG A 17 -17.04 0.28 -6.55
N THR A 18 -17.96 0.71 -7.41
CA THR A 18 -18.32 -0.05 -8.60
C THR A 18 -17.09 -0.26 -9.49
N GLY A 19 -16.81 -1.51 -9.87
CA GLY A 19 -15.64 -1.89 -10.67
C GLY A 19 -14.36 -2.14 -9.87
N GLU A 20 -14.35 -1.88 -8.57
CA GLU A 20 -13.24 -2.23 -7.68
C GLU A 20 -13.39 -3.67 -7.17
N SER A 21 -12.31 -4.45 -7.16
CA SER A 21 -12.34 -5.82 -6.64
C SER A 21 -12.24 -5.86 -5.12
N TYR A 22 -12.75 -6.93 -4.51
CA TYR A 22 -12.56 -7.15 -3.06
C TYR A 22 -11.07 -7.29 -2.70
N GLU A 23 -10.28 -7.92 -3.58
CA GLU A 23 -8.82 -8.02 -3.43
C GLU A 23 -8.15 -6.65 -3.29
N HIS A 24 -8.61 -5.66 -4.04
CA HIS A 24 -8.14 -4.28 -3.91
C HIS A 24 -8.44 -3.73 -2.52
N ILE A 25 -9.67 -3.92 -2.01
CA ILE A 25 -10.03 -3.53 -0.64
C ILE A 25 -9.19 -4.27 0.41
N LEU A 26 -8.97 -5.57 0.21
CA LEU A 26 -8.18 -6.38 1.11
C LEU A 26 -6.72 -5.90 1.18
N MET A 27 -6.11 -5.54 0.04
CA MET A 27 -4.76 -4.96 0.03
C MET A 27 -4.68 -3.67 0.84
N LYS A 28 -5.70 -2.80 0.77
CA LYS A 28 -5.78 -1.59 1.60
C LYS A 28 -5.86 -1.94 3.09
N ALA A 29 -6.70 -2.91 3.45
CA ALA A 29 -6.87 -3.35 4.83
C ALA A 29 -5.57 -3.98 5.40
N LEU A 30 -4.92 -4.83 4.62
CA LEU A 30 -3.63 -5.43 5.00
C LEU A 30 -2.55 -4.37 5.13
N GLY A 31 -2.44 -3.47 4.15
CA GLY A 31 -1.49 -2.35 4.22
C GLY A 31 -1.72 -1.47 5.45
N PHE A 32 -2.98 -1.19 5.81
CA PHE A 32 -3.31 -0.47 7.04
C PHE A 32 -2.81 -1.24 8.27
N ALA A 33 -3.14 -2.53 8.37
CA ALA A 33 -2.73 -3.37 9.50
C ALA A 33 -1.20 -3.53 9.63
N MET A 34 -0.45 -3.47 8.53
CA MET A 34 1.01 -3.53 8.52
C MET A 34 1.66 -2.24 9.05
N PHE A 35 1.06 -1.09 8.75
CA PHE A 35 1.76 0.21 8.86
C PHE A 35 1.18 1.15 9.91
N VAL A 36 0.00 0.87 10.48
CA VAL A 36 -0.64 1.77 11.45
C VAL A 36 0.19 2.02 12.71
N ASP A 37 1.01 1.07 13.16
CA ASP A 37 1.87 1.26 14.34
C ASP A 37 3.12 2.11 14.02
N GLU A 38 3.64 1.99 12.79
CA GLU A 38 4.77 2.82 12.30
C GLU A 38 4.31 4.23 11.98
N PHE A 39 3.08 4.38 11.47
CA PHE A 39 2.48 5.66 11.09
C PHE A 39 1.13 5.86 11.81
N PRO A 40 1.12 6.40 13.05
CA PRO A 40 -0.10 6.53 13.86
C PRO A 40 -1.21 7.40 13.24
N HIS A 41 -0.86 8.26 12.27
CA HIS A 41 -1.79 9.11 11.53
C HIS A 41 -2.15 8.54 10.15
N LEU A 42 -2.04 7.21 9.97
CA LEU A 42 -2.39 6.54 8.73
C LEU A 42 -3.88 6.68 8.42
N GLU A 43 -4.17 7.25 7.25
CA GLU A 43 -5.51 7.52 6.77
C GLU A 43 -5.78 6.76 5.46
N ILE A 44 -7.04 6.39 5.26
CA ILE A 44 -7.48 5.62 4.10
C ILE A 44 -8.13 6.57 3.09
N GLU A 45 -7.69 6.48 1.84
CA GLU A 45 -8.31 7.17 0.71
C GLU A 45 -8.44 8.71 0.85
N LYS A 46 -7.65 9.33 1.73
CA LYS A 46 -7.70 10.78 1.98
C LYS A 46 -7.30 11.57 0.73
N LYS A 47 -8.04 12.65 0.47
CA LYS A 47 -7.66 13.63 -0.56
C LYS A 47 -6.51 14.49 -0.05
N VAL A 48 -5.44 14.60 -0.83
CA VAL A 48 -4.18 15.24 -0.42
C VAL A 48 -3.74 16.38 -1.34
N GLY A 49 -4.62 16.85 -2.23
CA GLY A 49 -4.34 17.98 -3.12
C GLY A 49 -3.28 17.72 -4.21
N LEU A 50 -2.87 16.46 -4.40
CA LEU A 50 -1.95 16.04 -5.47
C LEU A 50 -2.70 15.43 -6.65
N ARG A 51 -1.98 15.22 -7.77
CA ARG A 51 -2.49 14.59 -8.99
C ARG A 51 -3.17 13.24 -8.73
N TYR A 52 -2.58 12.43 -7.86
CA TYR A 52 -3.08 11.11 -7.49
C TYR A 52 -3.61 11.13 -6.07
N LYS A 53 -4.66 10.35 -5.83
CA LYS A 53 -5.18 10.09 -4.50
C LYS A 53 -4.58 8.78 -3.99
N PRO A 54 -3.97 8.76 -2.79
CA PRO A 54 -3.44 7.54 -2.20
C PRO A 54 -4.57 6.60 -1.80
N ASP A 55 -4.24 5.30 -1.72
CA ASP A 55 -5.10 4.34 -1.04
C ASP A 55 -4.89 4.40 0.47
N LEU A 56 -3.63 4.56 0.89
CA LEU A 56 -3.22 4.80 2.28
C LEU A 56 -2.23 5.95 2.32
N VAL A 57 -2.32 6.82 3.30
CA VAL A 57 -1.39 7.94 3.45
C VAL A 57 -1.21 8.32 4.90
N ALA A 58 0.01 8.67 5.29
CA ALA A 58 0.28 9.32 6.56
C ALA A 58 1.01 10.64 6.31
N GLN A 59 0.58 11.68 7.01
CA GLN A 59 1.24 12.98 7.02
C GLN A 59 1.64 13.33 8.45
N ASN A 60 2.83 13.90 8.61
CA ASN A 60 3.24 14.45 9.89
C ASN A 60 2.49 15.77 10.19
N ILE A 61 2.74 16.34 11.37
CA ILE A 61 2.13 17.60 11.82
C ILE A 61 2.39 18.79 10.88
N ASN A 62 3.48 18.75 10.10
CA ASN A 62 3.82 19.80 9.13
C ASN A 62 3.19 19.55 7.74
N GLY A 63 2.40 18.47 7.59
CA GLY A 63 1.77 18.08 6.33
C GLY A 63 2.69 17.36 5.34
N ALA A 64 3.92 17.02 5.74
CA ALA A 64 4.82 16.23 4.89
C ALA A 64 4.37 14.76 4.86
N PHE A 65 4.45 14.13 3.69
CA PHE A 65 4.04 12.74 3.51
C PHE A 65 5.10 11.77 4.03
N GLU A 66 4.81 11.12 5.16
CA GLU A 66 5.68 10.08 5.74
C GLU A 66 5.47 8.74 5.03
N PHE A 67 4.20 8.43 4.70
CA PHE A 67 3.83 7.19 4.05
C PHE A 67 2.84 7.39 2.92
N TRP A 68 2.99 6.59 1.87
CA TRP A 68 2.04 6.47 0.76
C TRP A 68 1.91 5.00 0.37
N GLY A 69 0.68 4.50 0.35
CA GLY A 69 0.34 3.13 -0.04
C GLY A 69 -0.53 3.11 -1.29
N GLU A 70 -0.22 2.19 -2.20
CA GLU A 70 -0.95 1.98 -3.45
C GLU A 70 -1.27 0.50 -3.66
N ALA A 71 -2.54 0.17 -3.81
CA ALA A 71 -3.04 -1.19 -3.96
C ALA A 71 -3.41 -1.53 -5.41
N GLY A 72 -3.18 -2.79 -5.79
CA GLY A 72 -3.58 -3.29 -7.11
C GLY A 72 -2.65 -2.84 -8.23
N SER A 73 -3.16 -2.76 -9.47
CA SER A 73 -2.34 -2.46 -10.65
C SER A 73 -1.91 -1.00 -10.70
N ASN A 74 -0.59 -0.77 -10.69
CA ASN A 74 0.01 0.57 -10.71
C ASN A 74 0.95 0.67 -11.91
N ALA A 75 0.73 1.65 -12.78
CA ALA A 75 1.67 1.96 -13.83
C ALA A 75 2.98 2.48 -13.25
N VAL A 76 4.12 2.06 -13.80
CA VAL A 76 5.46 2.50 -13.36
C VAL A 76 5.60 4.03 -13.44
N THR A 77 4.99 4.66 -14.45
CA THR A 77 4.92 6.12 -14.59
C THR A 77 4.23 6.82 -13.43
N LYS A 78 3.20 6.22 -12.82
CA LYS A 78 2.53 6.74 -11.61
C LYS A 78 3.50 6.66 -10.42
N THR A 79 4.14 5.52 -10.23
CA THR A 79 5.13 5.30 -9.16
C THR A 79 6.28 6.31 -9.25
N LEU A 80 6.85 6.50 -10.44
CA LEU A 80 7.89 7.49 -10.69
C LEU A 80 7.41 8.91 -10.35
N TRP A 81 6.18 9.27 -10.77
CA TRP A 81 5.61 10.58 -10.47
C TRP A 81 5.52 10.81 -8.96
N LEU A 82 5.04 9.82 -8.20
CA LEU A 82 4.93 9.91 -6.74
C LEU A 82 6.29 10.11 -6.08
N LEU A 83 7.28 9.28 -6.43
CA LEU A 83 8.62 9.39 -5.86
C LEU A 83 9.29 10.74 -6.16
N LYS A 84 9.01 11.31 -7.34
CA LYS A 84 9.57 12.59 -7.78
C LYS A 84 8.84 13.80 -7.21
N HIS A 85 7.52 13.75 -7.10
CA HIS A 85 6.69 14.93 -6.87
C HIS A 85 5.93 14.95 -5.54
N ALA A 86 5.58 13.78 -4.99
CA ALA A 86 4.89 13.72 -3.71
C ALA A 86 5.84 13.97 -2.53
N LYS A 87 7.17 13.86 -2.73
CA LYS A 87 8.19 13.96 -1.67
C LYS A 87 7.90 13.03 -0.47
N VAL A 88 7.30 11.87 -0.74
CA VAL A 88 6.95 10.89 0.29
C VAL A 88 8.19 10.22 0.85
N GLU A 89 8.29 10.04 2.17
CA GLU A 89 9.41 9.31 2.76
C GLU A 89 9.37 7.83 2.37
N LYS A 90 8.24 7.13 2.60
CA LYS A 90 8.05 5.72 2.25
C LYS A 90 6.87 5.51 1.30
N LEU A 91 7.10 4.83 0.18
CA LEU A 91 6.11 4.41 -0.80
C LEU A 91 6.02 2.88 -0.83
N ALA A 92 4.84 2.34 -0.50
CA ALA A 92 4.56 0.90 -0.56
C ALA A 92 3.59 0.57 -1.70
N LEU A 93 3.93 -0.42 -2.51
CA LEU A 93 3.03 -1.00 -3.52
C LEU A 93 2.54 -2.35 -3.01
N PHE A 94 1.23 -2.51 -2.89
CA PHE A 94 0.60 -3.76 -2.46
C PHE A 94 0.10 -4.54 -3.67
N LYS A 95 0.45 -5.81 -3.74
CA LYS A 95 0.04 -6.77 -4.77
C LYS A 95 -0.45 -8.06 -4.13
N ILE A 96 -1.28 -8.80 -4.85
CA ILE A 96 -1.62 -10.19 -4.52
C ILE A 96 -1.14 -11.05 -5.68
N TYR A 97 -0.30 -12.03 -5.38
CA TYR A 97 0.16 -13.07 -6.29
C TYR A 97 0.63 -12.55 -7.65
N GLN A 98 1.45 -11.50 -7.65
CA GLN A 98 2.11 -10.98 -8.84
C GLN A 98 3.51 -11.56 -8.99
N ASN A 99 4.06 -11.48 -10.21
CA ASN A 99 5.48 -11.78 -10.44
C ASN A 99 6.33 -10.64 -9.86
N ALA A 100 6.64 -10.72 -8.57
CA ALA A 100 7.39 -9.69 -7.85
C ALA A 100 8.79 -9.48 -8.42
N TYR A 101 9.44 -10.55 -8.89
CA TYR A 101 10.75 -10.46 -9.54
C TYR A 101 10.68 -9.58 -10.79
N GLN A 102 9.77 -9.88 -11.72
CA GLN A 102 9.60 -9.11 -12.95
C GLN A 102 9.25 -7.64 -12.65
N LEU A 103 8.24 -7.40 -11.82
CA LEU A 103 7.81 -6.03 -11.49
C LEU A 103 8.94 -5.25 -10.80
N SER A 104 9.70 -5.89 -9.91
CA SER A 104 10.84 -5.23 -9.27
C SER A 104 11.95 -4.89 -10.27
N GLY A 105 12.15 -5.70 -11.31
CA GLY A 105 13.05 -5.43 -12.43
C GLY A 105 12.61 -4.20 -13.21
N GLU A 106 11.36 -4.18 -13.66
CA GLU A 106 10.74 -3.06 -14.40
C GLU A 106 10.84 -1.74 -13.61
N LEU A 107 10.52 -1.78 -12.31
CA LEU A 107 10.63 -0.60 -11.43
C LEU A 107 12.08 -0.12 -11.31
N ARG A 108 13.07 -1.01 -11.19
CA ARG A 108 14.49 -0.63 -11.08
C ARG A 108 15.06 -0.07 -12.38
N GLU A 109 14.56 -0.56 -13.51
CA GLU A 109 14.95 -0.12 -14.86
C GLU A 109 14.39 1.27 -15.18
N GLU A 110 13.08 1.46 -14.96
CA GLU A 110 12.39 2.70 -15.37
C GLU A 110 12.50 3.83 -14.33
N ILE A 111 12.75 3.53 -13.05
CA ILE A 111 12.85 4.53 -11.99
C ILE A 111 14.32 4.81 -11.66
N PRO A 112 14.82 6.04 -11.94
CA PRO A 112 16.19 6.41 -11.63
C PRO A 112 16.54 6.19 -10.16
N ALA A 113 17.73 5.62 -9.90
CA ALA A 113 18.20 5.24 -8.56
C ALA A 113 18.03 6.33 -7.49
N LYS A 114 18.26 7.61 -7.85
CA LYS A 114 18.10 8.76 -6.94
C LYS A 114 16.68 8.91 -6.37
N TYR A 115 15.65 8.42 -7.05
CA TYR A 115 14.25 8.52 -6.60
C TYR A 115 13.82 7.31 -5.74
N ARG A 116 14.58 6.21 -5.79
CA ARG A 116 14.36 4.99 -4.99
C ARG A 116 15.44 4.77 -3.91
N ALA A 117 16.37 5.71 -3.78
CA ALA A 117 17.42 5.68 -2.77
C ALA A 117 16.83 5.59 -1.35
N ASN A 118 17.62 5.05 -0.42
CA ASN A 118 17.25 4.82 0.99
C ASN A 118 16.02 3.91 1.14
N GLU A 119 15.84 2.96 0.22
CA GLU A 119 14.79 1.93 0.29
C GLU A 119 13.38 2.51 0.39
N ARG A 120 13.19 3.73 -0.12
CA ARG A 120 11.93 4.47 -0.04
C ARG A 120 10.80 3.86 -0.85
N LEU A 121 11.10 2.94 -1.78
CA LEU A 121 10.10 2.20 -2.53
C LEU A 121 10.14 0.73 -2.11
N THR A 122 9.01 0.21 -1.63
CA THR A 122 8.86 -1.18 -1.21
C THR A 122 7.70 -1.83 -1.95
N LEU A 123 7.90 -3.06 -2.41
CA LEU A 123 6.88 -3.92 -2.98
C LEU A 123 6.50 -4.98 -1.94
N ILE A 124 5.21 -5.05 -1.60
CA ILE A 124 4.62 -6.08 -0.74
C ILE A 124 3.72 -6.95 -1.61
N ASN A 125 4.08 -8.23 -1.76
CA ASN A 125 3.35 -9.19 -2.58
C ASN A 125 2.73 -10.28 -1.70
N PHE A 126 1.42 -10.22 -1.51
CA PHE A 126 0.70 -11.20 -0.69
C PHE A 126 0.53 -12.53 -1.41
N VAL A 127 0.46 -13.61 -0.63
CA VAL A 127 0.22 -14.98 -1.09
C VAL A 127 -1.14 -15.14 -1.81
N PRO A 128 -1.29 -16.10 -2.74
CA PRO A 128 -2.53 -16.26 -3.53
C PRO A 128 -3.77 -16.58 -2.69
N ASN A 129 -3.60 -17.25 -1.56
CA ASN A 129 -4.70 -17.63 -0.66
C ASN A 129 -4.99 -16.57 0.42
N ILE A 130 -4.46 -15.34 0.30
CA ILE A 130 -4.61 -14.29 1.33
C ILE A 130 -6.08 -13.96 1.64
N VAL A 131 -6.96 -14.03 0.64
CA VAL A 131 -8.40 -13.84 0.82
C VAL A 131 -8.98 -14.87 1.81
N GLN A 132 -8.58 -16.14 1.69
CA GLN A 132 -9.01 -17.19 2.60
C GLN A 132 -8.41 -17.03 4.00
N LEU A 133 -7.12 -16.69 4.08
CA LEU A 133 -6.43 -16.48 5.36
C LEU A 133 -7.03 -15.35 6.19
N THR A 134 -7.66 -14.38 5.52
CA THR A 134 -8.25 -13.18 6.13
C THR A 134 -9.78 -13.16 6.10
N GLN A 135 -10.45 -14.30 5.87
CA GLN A 135 -11.90 -14.37 5.71
C GLN A 135 -12.69 -13.82 6.90
N THR A 136 -12.11 -13.86 8.11
CA THR A 136 -12.72 -13.33 9.33
C THR A 136 -12.75 -11.81 9.38
N LYS A 137 -11.96 -11.13 8.53
CA LYS A 137 -11.72 -9.68 8.53
C LYS A 137 -11.17 -9.12 9.83
N LYS A 138 -10.73 -10.00 10.74
CA LYS A 138 -9.99 -9.65 11.95
C LYS A 138 -8.52 -9.95 11.72
N ILE A 139 -7.71 -8.90 11.65
CA ILE A 139 -6.28 -8.95 11.36
C ILE A 139 -5.56 -8.24 12.49
N ASP A 140 -5.22 -9.02 13.53
CA ASP A 140 -4.42 -8.53 14.65
C ASP A 140 -2.96 -8.34 14.26
N PHE A 141 -2.46 -9.05 13.24
CA PHE A 141 -1.11 -8.86 12.69
C PHE A 141 -1.04 -9.49 11.30
N VAL A 142 -0.30 -8.86 10.38
CA VAL A 142 -0.01 -9.45 9.07
C VAL A 142 1.24 -10.30 9.18
N LYS A 143 1.06 -11.62 9.09
CA LYS A 143 2.15 -12.56 9.36
C LYS A 143 3.21 -12.54 8.26
N PRO A 144 4.51 -12.76 8.56
CA PRO A 144 5.56 -12.70 7.56
C PRO A 144 5.38 -13.74 6.44
N GLU A 145 4.78 -14.89 6.72
CA GLU A 145 4.48 -15.91 5.72
C GLU A 145 3.33 -15.55 4.77
N TRP A 146 2.65 -14.42 4.99
CA TRP A 146 1.56 -13.94 4.13
C TRP A 146 2.03 -13.09 2.97
N PHE A 147 3.29 -12.66 2.95
CA PHE A 147 3.82 -11.79 1.91
C PHE A 147 5.31 -11.94 1.69
N GLU A 148 5.74 -11.54 0.50
CA GLU A 148 7.13 -11.25 0.21
C GLU A 148 7.33 -9.73 0.18
N GLU A 149 8.41 -9.26 0.82
CA GLU A 149 8.83 -7.87 0.76
C GLU A 149 10.05 -7.73 -0.16
N THR A 150 9.99 -6.78 -1.08
CA THR A 150 11.12 -6.42 -1.94
C THR A 150 11.36 -4.92 -1.89
N LYS A 151 12.54 -4.53 -1.43
CA LYS A 151 13.02 -3.15 -1.47
C LYS A 151 13.61 -2.83 -2.83
N ILE A 152 13.22 -1.70 -3.42
CA ILE A 152 13.50 -1.34 -4.82
C ILE A 152 14.63 -0.32 -4.92
#